data_AF-A0A7S0HZ11-F1
#
_entry.id   AF-A0A7S0HZ11-F1
#
_cell.length_a   1.000
_cell.length_b   1.000
_cell.length_c   1.000
_cell.angle_alpha   90.00
_cell.angle_beta   90.00
_cell.angle_gamma   90.00
#
_symmetry.space_group_name_H-M   'P 1'
#
loop_
_entity.id
_entity.type
_entity.pdbx_description
1 polymer ?
#
loop_
_entity_poly.entity_id
_entity_poly.type
_entity_poly.pdbx_seq_one_letter_code
_entity_poly.pdbx_strand_id
1 'polypeptide(L)'
;PTWLEMAISMTPRRVAALLALAAGGDAAWTGMLGLEFASDRPTETKSLHCPSGFITGIRVRYGRTRSEDRDLYDFKLKCGNRWTSWSGLWFKSEVEDKEWECPSKMYVTGMEVKRGRREIGDRDTYDFKLQCSGVWQSYLGMKFYGLQEEQRQECPNGEGISGLKVFRGFIEWGDKDLYEYDLNCKSIAANLASVRGLPDLKMLGLPRNVLVWDGEQLGTWLDALGLGQVVPSFLDHNINGGTVFLLTEDHLRELGLTTVGDRLYFIDLLTQLYDDIVAWSASIGVQLATHPVPPLRKLGLSLQPTSWTVKDVCKVLKAVGLEDYMELFVEHRVQGDVLFNLTEENLKEMEVDKIGDRLLITDITQTLYEQVTGWQQGEAATPQANPKLKQLA
;
A
#
# COMPACT_ATOMS: atom_id res chain seq x y z
N PRO A 1 23.73 67.05 -5.00
CA PRO A 1 23.25 66.75 -6.37
C PRO A 1 24.21 65.78 -7.07
N THR A 2 23.67 64.60 -7.44
CA THR A 2 24.21 63.56 -8.36
C THR A 2 25.48 62.83 -7.93
N TRP A 3 25.39 61.61 -7.37
CA TRP A 3 25.12 60.27 -8.00
C TRP A 3 26.34 59.81 -8.83
N LEU A 4 27.13 58.84 -8.33
CA LEU A 4 27.20 57.40 -8.74
C LEU A 4 27.95 57.24 -10.09
N GLU A 5 28.92 56.36 -10.36
CA GLU A 5 29.24 54.98 -9.95
C GLU A 5 30.73 54.68 -10.27
N MET A 6 31.41 53.91 -9.42
CA MET A 6 32.63 53.18 -9.80
C MET A 6 32.27 51.74 -10.10
N ALA A 7 32.52 51.33 -11.33
CA ALA A 7 32.50 49.94 -11.78
C ALA A 7 33.65 49.15 -11.12
N ILE A 8 33.32 48.03 -10.48
CA ILE A 8 34.29 46.96 -10.20
C ILE A 8 33.76 45.67 -10.80
N SER A 9 34.41 45.31 -11.90
CA SER A 9 34.48 43.98 -12.50
C SER A 9 34.98 42.96 -11.47
N MET A 10 34.20 41.91 -11.21
CA MET A 10 34.71 40.66 -10.65
C MET A 10 34.04 39.46 -11.31
N THR A 11 34.86 38.73 -12.05
CA THR A 11 34.64 37.37 -12.56
C THR A 11 34.21 36.40 -11.44
N PRO A 12 33.26 35.46 -11.65
CA PRO A 12 33.04 34.39 -10.69
C PRO A 12 34.10 33.31 -10.88
N ARG A 13 34.99 33.19 -9.88
CA ARG A 13 35.86 32.03 -9.69
C ARG A 13 35.01 30.79 -9.45
N ARG A 14 35.34 29.71 -10.15
CA ARG A 14 34.95 28.34 -9.83
C ARG A 14 35.23 28.06 -8.36
N VAL A 15 34.19 27.80 -7.58
CA VAL A 15 34.31 27.16 -6.27
C VAL A 15 33.67 25.79 -6.40
N ALA A 16 34.53 24.79 -6.57
CA ALA A 16 34.15 23.41 -6.33
C ALA A 16 33.96 23.26 -4.81
N ALA A 17 32.71 23.08 -4.37
CA ALA A 17 32.42 22.66 -3.00
C ALA A 17 32.30 21.13 -3.00
N LEU A 18 33.38 20.50 -2.55
CA LEU A 18 33.41 19.11 -2.10
C LEU A 18 33.40 19.13 -0.56
N LEU A 19 32.62 18.22 0.02
CA LEU A 19 32.46 17.85 1.44
C LEU A 19 31.38 18.62 2.24
N ALA A 20 30.31 17.91 2.59
CA ALA A 20 30.24 17.25 3.92
C ALA A 20 29.13 16.18 3.95
N LEU A 21 29.52 14.97 4.34
CA LEU A 21 28.63 13.90 4.80
C LEU A 21 27.92 14.37 6.08
N ALA A 22 26.60 14.52 5.98
CA ALA A 22 25.68 14.46 7.12
C ALA A 22 24.55 13.52 6.70
N ALA A 23 24.67 12.24 7.07
CA ALA A 23 23.63 11.25 6.86
C ALA A 23 22.50 11.47 7.90
N GLY A 24 21.63 12.43 7.60
CA GLY A 24 20.26 12.51 8.11
C GLY A 24 19.35 12.51 6.89
N GLY A 25 18.65 11.41 6.64
CA GLY A 25 17.81 11.22 5.45
C GLY A 25 16.48 11.96 5.54
N ASP A 26 16.51 13.29 5.59
CA ASP A 26 15.32 14.12 5.55
C ASP A 26 14.79 14.24 4.11
N ALA A 27 13.46 14.20 3.96
CA ALA A 27 12.83 14.27 2.65
C ALA A 27 13.01 15.65 2.02
N ALA A 28 13.46 15.71 0.77
CA ALA A 28 13.80 16.95 0.07
C ALA A 28 12.93 17.14 -1.18
N TRP A 29 12.55 18.39 -1.45
CA TRP A 29 11.86 18.75 -2.69
C TRP A 29 12.87 18.84 -3.84
N THR A 30 12.53 18.27 -5.00
CA THR A 30 13.40 18.26 -6.18
C THR A 30 13.49 19.61 -6.87
N GLY A 31 12.52 20.50 -6.62
CA GLY A 31 12.25 21.64 -7.48
C GLY A 31 11.19 21.29 -8.52
N MET A 32 10.65 22.34 -9.16
CA MET A 32 9.58 22.22 -10.15
C MET A 32 9.99 21.33 -11.33
N LEU A 33 9.03 20.57 -11.88
CA LEU A 33 9.23 19.68 -13.03
C LEU A 33 9.74 20.41 -14.27
N GLY A 34 9.38 21.70 -14.45
CA GLY A 34 9.88 22.54 -15.53
C GLY A 34 8.88 22.76 -16.68
N LEU A 35 7.59 22.64 -16.41
CA LEU A 35 6.51 23.10 -17.27
C LEU A 35 6.53 24.64 -17.32
N GLU A 36 6.15 25.23 -18.44
CA GLU A 36 6.08 26.69 -18.50
C GLU A 36 4.97 27.19 -17.57
N PHE A 37 5.33 27.89 -16.50
CA PHE A 37 4.38 28.30 -15.47
C PHE A 37 4.43 29.81 -15.22
N ALA A 38 3.27 30.46 -15.33
CA ALA A 38 3.08 31.85 -14.97
C ALA A 38 1.65 32.05 -14.44
N SER A 39 1.45 33.10 -13.65
CA SER A 39 0.11 33.50 -13.26
C SER A 39 -0.01 35.00 -13.06
N ASP A 40 -1.10 35.56 -13.57
CA ASP A 40 -1.55 36.94 -13.31
C ASP A 40 -2.23 37.07 -11.93
N ARG A 41 -2.49 35.94 -11.25
CA ARG A 41 -3.17 35.85 -9.97
C ARG A 41 -2.26 35.18 -8.92
N PRO A 42 -2.57 35.32 -7.62
CA PRO A 42 -1.86 34.56 -6.60
C PRO A 42 -1.92 33.06 -6.88
N THR A 43 -0.76 32.43 -7.00
CA THR A 43 -0.64 30.99 -7.21
C THR A 43 -1.18 30.23 -6.01
N GLU A 44 -2.11 29.30 -6.24
CA GLU A 44 -2.54 28.39 -5.20
C GLU A 44 -1.59 27.20 -5.14
N THR A 45 -1.11 26.86 -3.95
CA THR A 45 -0.15 25.76 -3.76
C THR A 45 -0.71 24.77 -2.74
N LYS A 46 -0.70 23.47 -3.07
CA LYS A 46 -1.04 22.40 -2.14
C LYS A 46 0.08 21.38 -2.11
N SER A 47 0.42 20.90 -0.92
CA SER A 47 1.41 19.84 -0.71
C SER A 47 0.73 18.63 -0.09
N LEU A 48 0.84 17.49 -0.76
CA LEU A 48 0.39 16.19 -0.32
C LEU A 48 1.61 15.36 0.09
N HIS A 49 1.48 14.59 1.17
CA HIS A 49 2.56 13.73 1.66
C HIS A 49 2.01 12.35 2.00
N CYS A 50 2.87 11.34 1.91
CA CYS A 50 2.67 10.00 2.44
C CYS A 50 3.38 9.86 3.78
N PRO A 51 2.66 9.91 4.92
CA PRO A 51 3.28 9.83 6.25
C PRO A 51 3.98 8.48 6.48
N SER A 52 3.45 7.41 5.90
CA SER A 52 3.93 6.03 6.04
C SER A 52 5.01 5.63 5.03
N GLY A 53 5.57 6.60 4.29
CA GLY A 53 6.67 6.34 3.36
C GLY A 53 6.42 6.89 1.96
N PHE A 54 6.21 6.00 0.99
CA PHE A 54 6.21 6.36 -0.43
C PHE A 54 4.82 6.35 -1.06
N ILE A 55 4.66 7.17 -2.09
CA ILE A 55 3.51 7.15 -2.98
C ILE A 55 3.52 5.81 -3.72
N THR A 56 2.37 5.16 -3.81
CA THR A 56 2.14 3.92 -4.59
C THR A 56 1.13 4.13 -5.71
N GLY A 57 0.52 5.32 -5.82
CA GLY A 57 -0.44 5.64 -6.86
C GLY A 57 -0.93 7.08 -6.78
N ILE A 58 -1.60 7.53 -7.83
CA ILE A 58 -2.22 8.84 -7.90
C ILE A 58 -3.64 8.72 -8.44
N ARG A 59 -4.53 9.55 -7.91
CA ARG A 59 -5.88 9.74 -8.41
C ARG A 59 -6.07 11.21 -8.70
N VAL A 60 -6.57 11.49 -9.89
CA VAL A 60 -6.73 12.84 -10.43
C VAL A 60 -8.16 13.03 -10.85
N ARG A 61 -8.76 14.12 -10.36
CA ARG A 61 -10.05 14.59 -10.84
C ARG A 61 -9.86 15.82 -11.68
N TYR A 62 -10.64 15.87 -12.75
CA TYR A 62 -10.77 17.03 -13.62
C TYR A 62 -12.20 17.53 -13.56
N GLY A 63 -12.34 18.85 -13.42
CA GLY A 63 -13.61 19.54 -13.44
C GLY A 63 -13.56 20.76 -14.34
N ARG A 64 -14.75 21.16 -14.82
CA ARG A 64 -14.91 22.36 -15.63
C ARG A 64 -16.17 23.11 -15.27
N THR A 65 -16.04 24.42 -15.07
CA THR A 65 -17.19 25.29 -14.77
C THR A 65 -17.50 26.16 -15.98
N ARG A 66 -18.62 25.91 -16.67
CA ARG A 66 -19.00 26.63 -17.91
C ARG A 66 -19.12 28.15 -17.77
N SER A 67 -19.40 28.67 -16.56
CA SER A 67 -19.53 30.10 -16.31
C SER A 67 -18.20 30.82 -16.10
N GLU A 68 -17.15 30.08 -15.75
CA GLU A 68 -15.82 30.64 -15.45
C GLU A 68 -14.76 30.20 -16.47
N ASP A 69 -15.16 29.32 -17.39
CA ASP A 69 -14.37 28.64 -18.42
C ASP A 69 -13.09 27.96 -17.93
N ARG A 70 -13.04 27.61 -16.64
CA ARG A 70 -11.86 27.03 -15.98
C ARG A 70 -11.78 25.51 -16.10
N ASP A 71 -10.58 25.04 -16.37
CA ASP A 71 -10.10 23.66 -16.29
C ASP A 71 -9.36 23.42 -14.96
N LEU A 72 -10.01 22.67 -14.08
CA LEU A 72 -9.61 22.55 -12.69
C LEU A 72 -9.26 21.10 -12.35
N TYR A 73 -8.14 20.91 -11.66
CA TYR A 73 -7.62 19.61 -11.28
C TYR A 73 -7.43 19.53 -9.76
N ASP A 74 -7.78 18.37 -9.19
CA ASP A 74 -7.53 18.03 -7.78
C ASP A 74 -6.91 16.63 -7.71
N PHE A 75 -6.11 16.41 -6.67
CA PHE A 75 -5.18 15.29 -6.58
C PHE A 75 -5.34 14.57 -5.25
N LYS A 76 -5.17 13.25 -5.29
CA LYS A 76 -5.10 12.38 -4.12
C LYS A 76 -4.01 11.36 -4.35
N LEU A 77 -3.23 11.06 -3.33
CA LEU A 77 -2.12 10.10 -3.40
C LEU A 77 -2.56 8.78 -2.78
N LYS A 78 -2.02 7.69 -3.28
CA LYS A 78 -2.05 6.39 -2.59
C LYS A 78 -0.74 6.23 -1.85
N CYS A 79 -0.81 5.89 -0.57
CA CYS A 79 0.32 5.62 0.31
C CYS A 79 0.17 4.19 0.82
N GLY A 80 1.00 3.27 0.31
CA GLY A 80 0.77 1.83 0.48
C GLY A 80 -0.57 1.44 -0.13
N ASN A 81 -1.54 1.06 0.72
CA ASN A 81 -2.89 0.68 0.30
C ASN A 81 -3.96 1.74 0.57
N ARG A 82 -3.60 2.89 1.17
CA ARG A 82 -4.57 3.91 1.59
C ARG A 82 -4.49 5.17 0.73
N TRP A 83 -5.64 5.78 0.46
CA TRP A 83 -5.70 7.04 -0.28
C TRP A 83 -5.86 8.28 0.64
N THR A 84 -5.18 9.37 0.33
CA THR A 84 -4.90 10.51 1.25
C THR A 84 -5.93 11.64 1.43
N SER A 85 -7.24 11.58 1.28
CA SER A 85 -8.04 12.83 1.06
C SER A 85 -7.55 13.68 -0.14
N TRP A 86 -8.46 14.50 -0.66
CA TRP A 86 -8.14 15.40 -1.77
C TRP A 86 -7.23 16.54 -1.32
N SER A 87 -6.41 17.06 -2.22
CA SER A 87 -5.51 18.19 -1.93
C SER A 87 -6.26 19.45 -1.50
N GLY A 88 -7.54 19.54 -1.86
CA GLY A 88 -8.39 20.68 -1.54
C GLY A 88 -8.28 21.81 -2.57
N LEU A 89 -7.76 21.52 -3.77
CA LEU A 89 -7.85 22.38 -4.95
C LEU A 89 -9.29 22.36 -5.50
N TRP A 90 -10.21 22.86 -4.70
CA TRP A 90 -11.65 22.64 -4.86
C TRP A 90 -12.22 23.21 -6.16
N PHE A 91 -13.24 22.53 -6.70
CA PHE A 91 -14.09 22.99 -7.79
C PHE A 91 -15.49 22.33 -7.71
N LYS A 92 -16.48 22.92 -8.40
CA LYS A 92 -17.89 22.53 -8.29
C LYS A 92 -18.30 21.35 -9.19
N SER A 93 -17.75 21.28 -10.39
CA SER A 93 -18.29 20.46 -11.47
C SER A 93 -17.26 19.45 -11.96
N GLU A 94 -17.25 18.26 -11.37
CA GLU A 94 -16.41 17.14 -11.79
C GLU A 94 -16.87 16.57 -13.14
N VAL A 95 -15.90 16.27 -14.00
CA VAL A 95 -16.11 15.75 -15.36
C VAL A 95 -15.44 14.38 -15.54
N GLU A 96 -14.29 14.17 -14.90
CA GLU A 96 -13.51 12.95 -15.01
C GLU A 96 -12.77 12.67 -13.70
N ASP A 97 -12.66 11.39 -13.35
CA ASP A 97 -11.94 10.87 -12.18
C ASP A 97 -11.20 9.60 -12.61
N LYS A 98 -9.86 9.64 -12.54
CA LYS A 98 -8.99 8.54 -12.95
C LYS A 98 -7.96 8.28 -11.88
N GLU A 99 -7.63 7.00 -11.71
CA GLU A 99 -6.57 6.56 -10.81
C GLU A 99 -5.62 5.63 -11.54
N TRP A 100 -4.40 5.61 -11.05
CA TRP A 100 -3.41 4.65 -11.46
C TRP A 100 -2.52 4.32 -10.26
N GLU A 101 -2.20 3.03 -10.14
CA GLU A 101 -1.48 2.49 -9.02
C GLU A 101 -0.33 1.62 -9.52
N CYS A 102 0.80 1.72 -8.83
CA CYS A 102 1.93 0.86 -9.08
C CYS A 102 1.54 -0.61 -8.81
N PRO A 103 2.01 -1.55 -9.64
CA PRO A 103 1.84 -2.98 -9.37
C PRO A 103 2.35 -3.35 -7.97
N SER A 104 1.74 -4.37 -7.36
CA SER A 104 1.91 -4.72 -5.95
C SER A 104 3.36 -4.66 -5.47
N LYS A 105 3.58 -3.91 -4.38
CA LYS A 105 4.87 -3.66 -3.69
C LYS A 105 5.83 -2.69 -4.37
N MET A 106 5.45 -2.08 -5.50
CA MET A 106 6.23 -0.99 -6.11
C MET A 106 5.75 0.37 -5.60
N TYR A 107 6.69 1.30 -5.46
CA TYR A 107 6.43 2.71 -5.16
C TYR A 107 6.85 3.59 -6.32
N VAL A 108 6.30 4.80 -6.34
CA VAL A 108 6.57 5.81 -7.35
C VAL A 108 7.95 6.42 -7.10
N THR A 109 8.79 6.43 -8.14
CA THR A 109 10.14 7.02 -8.15
C THR A 109 10.25 8.22 -9.08
N GLY A 110 9.26 8.44 -9.94
CA GLY A 110 9.23 9.53 -10.91
C GLY A 110 7.83 9.84 -11.40
N MET A 111 7.64 11.04 -11.92
CA MET A 111 6.39 11.50 -12.52
C MET A 111 6.68 12.26 -13.82
N GLU A 112 5.88 11.98 -14.84
CA GLU A 112 5.89 12.65 -16.14
C GLU A 112 4.49 13.23 -16.38
N VAL A 113 4.45 14.47 -16.84
CA VAL A 113 3.22 15.23 -17.07
C VAL A 113 3.23 15.78 -18.48
N LYS A 114 2.09 15.61 -19.17
CA LYS A 114 1.81 16.27 -20.43
C LYS A 114 0.82 17.39 -20.21
N ARG A 115 1.10 18.54 -20.82
CA ARG A 115 0.14 19.64 -20.97
C ARG A 115 -0.27 19.77 -22.42
N GLY A 116 -1.56 19.89 -22.64
CA GLY A 116 -2.17 20.08 -23.95
C GLY A 116 -3.19 21.20 -23.93
N ARG A 117 -3.41 21.83 -25.08
CA ARG A 117 -4.44 22.85 -25.25
C ARG A 117 -5.29 22.58 -26.48
N ARG A 118 -6.60 22.77 -26.34
CA ARG A 118 -7.53 22.87 -27.45
C ARG A 118 -8.05 24.30 -27.56
N GLU A 119 -7.65 24.99 -28.62
CA GLU A 119 -8.07 26.38 -28.89
C GLU A 119 -9.58 26.53 -29.04
N ILE A 120 -10.24 25.53 -29.65
CA ILE A 120 -11.70 25.56 -29.80
C ILE A 120 -12.35 25.14 -28.48
N GLY A 121 -12.88 26.13 -27.78
CA GLY A 121 -13.53 26.00 -26.48
C GLY A 121 -12.53 25.94 -25.33
N ASP A 122 -11.38 26.60 -25.49
CA ASP A 122 -10.39 26.95 -24.45
C ASP A 122 -10.20 25.84 -23.41
N ARG A 123 -9.64 24.71 -23.85
CA ARG A 123 -9.39 23.57 -22.96
C ARG A 123 -7.93 23.38 -22.67
N ASP A 124 -7.53 23.58 -21.42
CA ASP A 124 -6.23 23.17 -20.91
C ASP A 124 -6.35 21.77 -20.29
N THR A 125 -5.56 20.85 -20.81
CA THR A 125 -5.64 19.43 -20.45
C THR A 125 -4.31 18.90 -19.97
N TYR A 126 -4.37 18.02 -18.96
CA TYR A 126 -3.20 17.39 -18.37
C TYR A 126 -3.40 15.87 -18.30
N ASP A 127 -2.34 15.12 -18.60
CA ASP A 127 -2.29 13.68 -18.38
C ASP A 127 -0.98 13.30 -17.68
N PHE A 128 -1.04 12.25 -16.88
CA PHE A 128 -0.02 11.92 -15.88
C PHE A 128 0.50 10.52 -16.11
N LYS A 129 1.79 10.33 -15.88
CA LYS A 129 2.44 9.04 -16.01
C LYS A 129 3.40 8.86 -14.85
N LEU A 130 3.31 7.71 -14.21
CA LEU A 130 4.13 7.37 -13.05
C LEU A 130 5.27 6.45 -13.46
N GLN A 131 6.40 6.58 -12.77
CA GLN A 131 7.49 5.61 -12.80
C GLN A 131 7.42 4.79 -11.52
N CYS A 132 7.21 3.49 -11.64
CA CYS A 132 7.16 2.58 -10.51
C CYS A 132 8.49 1.85 -10.39
N SER A 133 9.23 2.12 -9.32
CA SER A 133 10.51 1.45 -9.03
C SER A 133 11.46 1.45 -10.23
N GLY A 134 11.58 2.60 -10.91
CA GLY A 134 12.41 2.79 -12.11
C GLY A 134 11.76 2.42 -13.44
N VAL A 135 10.54 1.84 -13.45
CA VAL A 135 9.83 1.45 -14.68
C VAL A 135 8.68 2.41 -14.98
N TRP A 136 8.78 3.13 -16.10
CA TRP A 136 7.74 4.02 -16.59
C TRP A 136 6.51 3.26 -17.07
N GLN A 137 5.34 3.76 -16.69
CA GLN A 137 4.06 3.08 -16.87
C GLN A 137 3.26 3.71 -18.01
N SER A 138 2.05 3.21 -18.28
CA SER A 138 1.13 3.92 -19.17
C SER A 138 0.66 5.23 -18.54
N TYR A 139 0.24 6.18 -19.36
CA TYR A 139 -0.46 7.35 -18.85
C TYR A 139 -1.77 6.96 -18.15
N LEU A 140 -2.22 7.82 -17.24
CA LEU A 140 -3.50 7.73 -16.54
C LEU A 140 -4.67 7.62 -17.52
N GLY A 141 -4.54 8.28 -18.68
CA GLY A 141 -5.57 8.29 -19.72
C GLY A 141 -6.64 9.33 -19.46
N MET A 142 -6.24 10.50 -18.94
CA MET A 142 -7.12 11.67 -18.86
C MET A 142 -7.51 12.15 -20.27
N LYS A 143 -8.67 12.80 -20.41
CA LYS A 143 -9.01 13.48 -21.67
C LYS A 143 -7.94 14.52 -22.01
N PHE A 144 -7.33 14.35 -23.18
CA PHE A 144 -6.18 15.12 -23.59
C PHE A 144 -6.32 15.63 -25.04
N TYR A 145 -5.94 16.89 -25.28
CA TYR A 145 -6.00 17.51 -26.60
C TYR A 145 -4.78 18.39 -26.86
N GLY A 146 -4.24 18.35 -28.08
CA GLY A 146 -3.28 19.34 -28.58
C GLY A 146 -2.04 19.54 -27.71
N LEU A 147 -1.18 18.51 -27.62
CA LEU A 147 0.08 18.54 -26.86
C LEU A 147 0.86 19.85 -27.08
N GLN A 148 1.17 20.53 -25.98
CA GLN A 148 2.00 21.74 -25.96
C GLN A 148 3.38 21.42 -25.40
N GLU A 149 3.43 20.67 -24.31
CA GLU A 149 4.69 20.32 -23.63
C GLU A 149 4.56 19.01 -22.85
N GLU A 150 5.71 18.41 -22.57
CA GLU A 150 5.88 17.18 -21.80
C GLU A 150 7.12 17.36 -20.93
N GLN A 151 7.00 17.16 -19.63
CA GLN A 151 8.12 17.22 -18.70
C GLN A 151 8.07 16.06 -17.71
N ARG A 152 9.24 15.67 -17.21
CA ARG A 152 9.36 14.60 -16.22
C ARG A 152 10.43 14.90 -15.21
N GLN A 153 10.20 14.40 -14.00
CA GLN A 153 11.17 14.44 -12.92
C GLN A 153 11.21 13.07 -12.24
N GLU A 154 12.42 12.66 -11.87
CA GLU A 154 12.68 11.45 -11.11
C GLU A 154 13.37 11.82 -9.80
N CYS A 155 13.11 11.05 -8.75
CA CYS A 155 13.90 11.12 -7.54
C CYS A 155 15.32 10.59 -7.80
N PRO A 156 16.32 11.03 -7.03
CA PRO A 156 17.65 10.45 -7.07
C PRO A 156 17.64 8.93 -6.87
N ASN A 157 18.66 8.26 -7.40
CA ASN A 157 18.80 6.81 -7.24
C ASN A 157 18.79 6.40 -5.77
N GLY A 158 17.94 5.41 -5.43
CA GLY A 158 17.79 4.95 -4.06
C GLY A 158 16.82 5.79 -3.20
N GLU A 159 16.07 6.69 -3.83
CA GLU A 159 14.98 7.45 -3.23
C GLU A 159 13.63 7.13 -3.89
N GLY A 160 12.56 7.30 -3.13
CA GLY A 160 11.18 7.23 -3.62
C GLY A 160 10.45 8.53 -3.36
N ILE A 161 9.37 8.76 -4.10
CA ILE A 161 8.54 9.95 -3.91
C ILE A 161 7.69 9.73 -2.65
N SER A 162 7.85 10.59 -1.65
CA SER A 162 7.07 10.64 -0.41
C SER A 162 6.02 11.74 -0.41
N GLY A 163 6.00 12.63 -1.41
CA GLY A 163 5.01 13.70 -1.51
C GLY A 163 4.98 14.37 -2.87
N LEU A 164 3.87 15.06 -3.13
CA LEU A 164 3.62 15.82 -4.35
C LEU A 164 3.15 17.22 -3.97
N LYS A 165 3.80 18.24 -4.51
CA LYS A 165 3.36 19.62 -4.42
C LYS A 165 2.84 20.06 -5.77
N VAL A 166 1.69 20.70 -5.77
CA VAL A 166 0.98 21.17 -6.94
C VAL A 166 0.82 22.68 -6.84
N PHE A 167 1.17 23.38 -7.91
CA PHE A 167 0.97 24.80 -8.10
C PHE A 167 -0.11 25.00 -9.14
N ARG A 168 -1.09 25.86 -8.85
CA ARG A 168 -2.19 26.24 -9.75
C ARG A 168 -2.13 27.73 -10.03
N GLY A 169 -2.03 28.07 -11.32
CA GLY A 169 -1.91 29.43 -11.83
C GLY A 169 -2.90 29.68 -12.97
N PHE A 170 -3.14 30.96 -13.22
CA PHE A 170 -4.08 31.47 -14.20
C PHE A 170 -3.46 32.61 -14.98
N ILE A 171 -3.58 32.58 -16.30
CA ILE A 171 -3.26 33.71 -17.19
C ILE A 171 -4.56 34.22 -17.79
N GLU A 172 -4.84 35.51 -17.64
CA GLU A 172 -6.08 36.12 -18.12
C GLU A 172 -6.08 36.26 -19.65
N TRP A 173 -4.92 36.57 -20.24
CA TRP A 173 -4.80 36.67 -21.68
C TRP A 173 -4.74 35.28 -22.33
N GLY A 174 -5.80 34.93 -23.05
CA GLY A 174 -5.97 33.63 -23.67
C GLY A 174 -6.44 32.55 -22.71
N ASP A 175 -7.02 32.91 -21.55
CA ASP A 175 -7.63 32.04 -20.54
C ASP A 175 -6.91 30.70 -20.38
N LYS A 176 -5.73 30.75 -19.74
CA LYS A 176 -4.89 29.57 -19.52
C LYS A 176 -4.92 29.15 -18.06
N ASP A 177 -5.28 27.89 -17.82
CA ASP A 177 -5.20 27.24 -16.53
C ASP A 177 -3.93 26.40 -16.44
N LEU A 178 -2.96 26.91 -15.70
CA LEU A 178 -1.61 26.37 -15.63
C LEU A 178 -1.38 25.59 -14.34
N TYR A 179 -0.73 24.44 -14.48
CA TYR A 179 -0.29 23.63 -13.36
C TYR A 179 1.19 23.31 -13.46
N GLU A 180 1.85 23.30 -12.30
CA GLU A 180 3.23 22.86 -12.14
C GLU A 180 3.34 21.97 -10.91
N TYR A 181 4.37 21.12 -10.88
CA TYR A 181 4.53 20.06 -9.89
C TYR A 181 5.94 20.04 -9.34
N ASP A 182 6.09 19.58 -8.10
CA ASP A 182 7.36 19.38 -7.41
C ASP A 182 7.27 18.09 -6.61
N LEU A 183 8.34 17.30 -6.61
CA LEU A 183 8.38 15.97 -5.99
C LEU A 183 9.14 16.04 -4.68
N ASN A 184 8.58 15.47 -3.61
CA ASN A 184 9.30 15.29 -2.36
C ASN A 184 9.91 13.89 -2.37
N CYS A 185 11.23 13.81 -2.37
CA CYS A 185 11.98 12.56 -2.41
C CYS A 185 12.54 12.24 -1.03
N LYS A 186 12.43 10.97 -0.63
CA LYS A 186 12.98 10.45 0.60
C LYS A 186 13.81 9.22 0.29
N SER A 187 14.98 9.10 0.94
CA SER A 187 15.81 7.90 0.81
C SER A 187 15.04 6.65 1.22
N ILE A 188 15.04 5.62 0.37
CA ILE A 188 14.43 4.32 0.66
C ILE A 188 15.15 3.66 1.82
N ALA A 189 16.48 3.63 1.80
CA ALA A 189 17.30 3.08 2.86
C ALA A 189 17.11 3.83 4.19
N ALA A 190 17.09 5.17 4.16
CA ALA A 190 16.86 5.95 5.37
C ALA A 190 15.41 5.89 5.83
N ASN A 191 14.43 5.78 4.93
CA ASN A 191 13.04 5.56 5.31
C ASN A 191 12.91 4.23 6.07
N LEU A 192 13.44 3.14 5.51
CA LEU A 192 13.52 1.82 6.14
C LEU A 192 14.29 1.85 7.48
N ALA A 193 15.26 2.75 7.66
CA ALA A 193 16.02 2.91 8.91
C ALA A 193 15.40 3.92 9.91
N SER A 194 14.55 4.85 9.45
CA SER A 194 13.94 5.94 10.24
C SER A 194 12.61 5.55 10.85
N VAL A 195 12.01 4.45 10.39
CA VAL A 195 10.96 3.81 11.17
C VAL A 195 11.65 3.20 12.38
N ARG A 196 11.18 3.53 13.59
CA ARG A 196 11.82 3.13 14.87
C ARG A 196 12.25 1.67 14.78
N GLY A 197 13.56 1.42 14.86
CA GLY A 197 14.14 0.13 14.54
C GLY A 197 13.37 -0.99 15.24
N LEU A 198 12.77 -1.88 14.44
CA LEU A 198 12.18 -3.10 14.97
C LEU A 198 13.19 -3.75 15.90
N PRO A 199 12.76 -4.19 17.09
CA PRO A 199 13.67 -4.80 18.03
C PRO A 199 14.30 -6.03 17.37
N ASP A 200 15.62 -6.17 17.50
CA ASP A 200 16.33 -7.32 16.93
C ASP A 200 15.78 -8.60 17.54
N LEU A 201 15.10 -9.41 16.71
CA LEU A 201 14.45 -10.65 17.13
C LEU A 201 15.44 -11.61 17.80
N LYS A 202 16.70 -11.64 17.33
CA LYS A 202 17.74 -12.47 17.92
C LYS A 202 18.11 -12.00 19.33
N MET A 203 18.14 -10.68 19.55
CA MET A 203 18.39 -10.10 20.87
C MET A 203 17.23 -10.37 21.84
N LEU A 204 16.00 -10.45 21.33
CA LEU A 204 14.82 -10.83 22.11
C LEU A 204 14.68 -12.35 22.32
N GLY A 205 15.54 -13.16 21.72
CA GLY A 205 15.43 -14.63 21.76
C GLY A 205 14.23 -15.17 20.96
N LEU A 206 13.67 -14.37 20.06
CA LEU A 206 12.51 -14.74 19.24
C LEU A 206 12.95 -15.40 17.92
N PRO A 207 12.22 -16.43 17.45
CA PRO A 207 12.53 -17.05 16.17
C PRO A 207 12.22 -16.09 15.02
N ARG A 208 12.99 -16.18 13.93
CA ARG A 208 12.83 -15.25 12.78
C ARG A 208 11.52 -15.46 12.01
N ASN A 209 10.96 -16.66 12.06
CA ASN A 209 9.65 -16.93 11.48
C ASN A 209 8.56 -16.50 12.46
N VAL A 210 7.99 -15.32 12.24
CA VAL A 210 6.95 -14.74 13.10
C VAL A 210 5.66 -15.55 13.06
N LEU A 211 5.35 -16.21 11.94
CA LEU A 211 4.08 -16.94 11.76
C LEU A 211 3.94 -18.14 12.70
N VAL A 212 5.02 -18.59 13.33
CA VAL A 212 4.99 -19.68 14.32
C VAL A 212 5.06 -19.19 15.76
N TRP A 213 5.01 -17.86 15.98
CA TRP A 213 5.04 -17.33 17.33
C TRP A 213 3.77 -17.68 18.07
N ASP A 214 3.93 -18.14 19.31
CA ASP A 214 2.83 -18.19 20.27
C ASP A 214 2.49 -16.79 20.82
N GLY A 215 1.46 -16.72 21.66
CA GLY A 215 1.03 -15.46 22.26
C GLY A 215 2.09 -14.83 23.19
N GLU A 216 2.92 -15.63 23.86
CA GLU A 216 3.95 -15.12 24.78
C GLU A 216 5.13 -14.50 24.02
N GLN A 217 5.53 -15.13 22.91
CA GLN A 217 6.54 -14.62 21.99
C GLN A 217 6.09 -13.32 21.32
N LEU A 218 4.81 -13.26 20.89
CA LEU A 218 4.22 -12.02 20.42
C LEU A 218 4.20 -10.96 21.52
N GLY A 219 3.83 -11.33 22.74
CA GLY A 219 3.85 -10.44 23.91
C GLY A 219 5.24 -9.84 24.18
N THR A 220 6.29 -10.67 24.12
CA THR A 220 7.69 -10.26 24.28
C THR A 220 8.09 -9.20 23.24
N TRP A 221 7.66 -9.36 22.00
CA TRP A 221 7.90 -8.37 20.94
C TRP A 221 7.14 -7.07 21.19
N LEU A 222 5.88 -7.14 21.64
CA LEU A 222 5.08 -5.96 21.99
C LEU A 222 5.66 -5.20 23.18
N ASP A 223 6.14 -5.89 24.20
CA ASP A 223 6.83 -5.30 25.35
C ASP A 223 8.06 -4.50 24.90
N ALA A 224 8.89 -5.07 24.02
CA ALA A 224 10.08 -4.43 23.49
C ALA A 224 9.78 -3.15 22.67
N LEU A 225 8.56 -3.05 22.14
CA LEU A 225 8.06 -1.88 21.41
C LEU A 225 7.39 -0.84 22.32
N GLY A 226 7.31 -1.10 23.62
CA GLY A 226 6.59 -0.26 24.58
C GLY A 226 5.07 -0.38 24.52
N LEU A 227 4.56 -1.50 23.97
CA LEU A 227 3.15 -1.84 23.87
C LEU A 227 2.73 -2.94 24.86
N GLY A 228 3.51 -3.15 25.92
CA GLY A 228 3.28 -4.19 26.92
C GLY A 228 1.91 -4.18 27.58
N GLN A 229 1.28 -3.00 27.68
CA GLN A 229 -0.04 -2.83 28.26
C GLN A 229 -1.16 -3.56 27.52
N VAL A 230 -0.99 -3.85 26.22
CA VAL A 230 -2.02 -4.56 25.43
C VAL A 230 -1.82 -6.07 25.40
N VAL A 231 -0.66 -6.57 25.87
CA VAL A 231 -0.32 -8.00 25.87
C VAL A 231 -1.38 -8.86 26.56
N PRO A 232 -1.92 -8.50 27.75
CA PRO A 232 -2.97 -9.31 28.37
C PRO A 232 -4.21 -9.49 27.50
N SER A 233 -4.61 -8.46 26.76
CA SER A 233 -5.77 -8.55 25.86
C SER A 233 -5.47 -9.42 24.63
N PHE A 234 -4.26 -9.32 24.08
CA PHE A 234 -3.83 -10.17 22.98
C PHE A 234 -3.81 -11.65 23.38
N LEU A 235 -3.33 -11.96 24.58
CA LEU A 235 -3.34 -13.33 25.13
C LEU A 235 -4.77 -13.83 25.36
N ASP A 236 -5.64 -13.02 25.97
CA ASP A 236 -7.04 -13.38 26.26
C ASP A 236 -7.82 -13.71 24.98
N HIS A 237 -7.57 -12.96 23.91
CA HIS A 237 -8.19 -13.17 22.60
C HIS A 237 -7.44 -14.15 21.69
N ASN A 238 -6.49 -14.95 22.21
CA ASN A 238 -5.72 -15.94 21.45
C ASN A 238 -4.99 -15.35 20.22
N ILE A 239 -4.51 -14.11 20.30
CA ILE A 239 -3.72 -13.49 19.24
C ILE A 239 -2.28 -14.00 19.30
N ASN A 240 -1.78 -14.50 18.18
CA ASN A 240 -0.44 -15.08 18.04
C ASN A 240 0.18 -14.63 16.71
N GLY A 241 1.42 -15.06 16.43
CA GLY A 241 2.16 -14.60 15.25
C GLY A 241 1.52 -14.95 13.91
N GLY A 242 0.66 -15.97 13.85
CA GLY A 242 -0.08 -16.30 12.65
C GLY A 242 -1.39 -15.51 12.50
N THR A 243 -2.05 -15.12 13.59
CA THR A 243 -3.33 -14.37 13.54
C THR A 243 -3.15 -12.85 13.60
N VAL A 244 -2.01 -12.38 14.13
CA VAL A 244 -1.74 -10.94 14.32
C VAL A 244 -1.77 -10.14 13.01
N PHE A 245 -1.36 -10.75 11.89
CA PHE A 245 -1.39 -10.11 10.56
C PHE A 245 -2.79 -10.02 9.94
N LEU A 246 -3.79 -10.69 10.53
CA LEU A 246 -5.19 -10.67 10.09
C LEU A 246 -6.01 -9.60 10.83
N LEU A 247 -5.43 -8.95 11.84
CA LEU A 247 -6.12 -7.92 12.63
C LEU A 247 -6.51 -6.72 11.78
N THR A 248 -7.76 -6.28 11.93
CA THR A 248 -8.27 -5.04 11.35
C THR A 248 -8.16 -3.90 12.37
N GLU A 249 -8.38 -2.66 11.93
CA GLU A 249 -8.41 -1.52 12.85
C GLU A 249 -9.50 -1.66 13.93
N ASP A 250 -10.64 -2.27 13.59
CA ASP A 250 -11.73 -2.49 14.55
C ASP A 250 -11.33 -3.55 15.60
N HIS A 251 -10.63 -4.61 15.20
CA HIS A 251 -10.07 -5.59 16.15
C HIS A 251 -9.08 -4.94 17.12
N LEU A 252 -8.22 -4.05 16.64
CA LEU A 252 -7.29 -3.33 17.52
C LEU A 252 -8.02 -2.45 18.53
N ARG A 253 -9.16 -1.85 18.15
CA ARG A 253 -9.99 -1.09 19.08
C ARG A 253 -10.59 -1.99 20.16
N GLU A 254 -11.09 -3.16 19.79
CA GLU A 254 -11.61 -4.18 20.73
C GLU A 254 -10.52 -4.70 21.67
N LEU A 255 -9.28 -4.84 21.18
CA LEU A 255 -8.09 -5.23 21.95
C LEU A 255 -7.52 -4.11 22.85
N GLY A 256 -8.21 -2.97 22.94
CA GLY A 256 -7.83 -1.87 23.83
C GLY A 256 -6.91 -0.81 23.23
N LEU A 257 -6.55 -0.90 21.94
CA LEU A 257 -5.84 0.19 21.22
C LEU A 257 -6.86 1.26 20.79
N THR A 258 -7.43 1.99 21.74
CA THR A 258 -8.48 2.99 21.47
C THR A 258 -7.94 4.28 20.84
N THR A 259 -6.65 4.59 21.07
CA THR A 259 -5.97 5.74 20.48
C THR A 259 -5.68 5.50 18.99
N VAL A 260 -6.11 6.43 18.12
CA VAL A 260 -5.87 6.34 16.67
C VAL A 260 -4.37 6.25 16.36
N GLY A 261 -3.54 7.06 17.02
CA GLY A 261 -2.08 7.05 16.84
C GLY A 261 -1.45 5.69 17.15
N ASP A 262 -1.83 5.06 18.26
CA ASP A 262 -1.28 3.75 18.67
C ASP A 262 -1.69 2.63 17.71
N ARG A 263 -2.91 2.67 17.17
CA ARG A 263 -3.34 1.72 16.12
C ARG A 263 -2.53 1.89 14.84
N LEU A 264 -2.34 3.13 14.39
CA LEU A 264 -1.54 3.41 13.18
C LEU A 264 -0.09 2.99 13.39
N TYR A 265 0.48 3.24 14.57
CA TYR A 265 1.82 2.80 14.95
C TYR A 265 1.94 1.26 14.94
N PHE A 266 0.98 0.56 15.53
CA PHE A 266 0.96 -0.91 15.54
C PHE A 266 0.87 -1.51 14.14
N ILE A 267 -0.02 -0.99 13.28
CA ILE A 267 -0.17 -1.43 11.89
C ILE A 267 1.14 -1.22 11.11
N ASP A 268 1.80 -0.08 11.29
CA ASP A 268 3.08 0.22 10.65
C ASP A 268 4.19 -0.75 11.08
N LEU A 269 4.30 -1.05 12.38
CA LEU A 269 5.25 -2.01 12.92
C LEU A 269 5.01 -3.44 12.41
N LEU A 270 3.76 -3.88 12.35
CA LEU A 270 3.41 -5.17 11.75
C LEU A 270 3.77 -5.24 10.27
N THR A 271 3.54 -4.16 9.52
CA THR A 271 3.87 -4.10 8.09
C THR A 271 5.37 -4.30 7.88
N GLN A 272 6.20 -3.63 8.67
CA GLN A 272 7.66 -3.80 8.61
C GLN A 272 8.09 -5.21 9.01
N LEU A 273 7.51 -5.75 10.09
CA LEU A 273 7.84 -7.10 10.55
C LEU A 273 7.49 -8.14 9.47
N TYR A 274 6.36 -7.96 8.77
CA TYR A 274 5.96 -8.79 7.64
C TYR A 274 6.93 -8.67 6.46
N ASP A 275 7.32 -7.46 6.08
CA ASP A 275 8.26 -7.24 4.99
C ASP A 275 9.64 -7.86 5.28
N ASP A 276 10.12 -7.75 6.52
CA ASP A 276 11.37 -8.34 6.98
C ASP A 276 11.36 -9.87 6.92
N ILE A 277 10.26 -10.53 7.35
CA ILE A 277 10.15 -11.99 7.27
C ILE A 277 10.01 -12.47 5.83
N VAL A 278 9.31 -11.73 4.96
CA VAL A 278 9.17 -12.07 3.54
C VAL A 278 10.50 -11.92 2.81
N ALA A 279 11.25 -10.85 3.07
CA ALA A 279 12.58 -10.66 2.50
C ALA A 279 13.54 -11.77 2.96
N TRP A 280 13.49 -12.13 4.25
CA TRP A 280 14.24 -13.25 4.78
C TRP A 280 13.85 -14.58 4.11
N SER A 281 12.55 -14.90 4.03
CA SER A 281 12.09 -16.18 3.48
C SER A 281 12.47 -16.32 2.01
N ALA A 282 12.38 -15.24 1.24
CA ALA A 282 12.85 -15.18 -0.14
C ALA A 282 14.35 -15.45 -0.25
N SER A 283 15.17 -14.90 0.67
CA SER A 283 16.63 -15.10 0.66
C SER A 283 17.05 -16.55 0.90
N ILE A 284 16.21 -17.36 1.55
CA ILE A 284 16.45 -18.78 1.83
C ILE A 284 15.61 -19.73 0.97
N GLY A 285 14.85 -19.20 0.00
CA GLY A 285 14.00 -19.99 -0.89
C GLY A 285 12.83 -20.67 -0.20
N VAL A 286 12.36 -20.13 0.92
CA VAL A 286 11.21 -20.65 1.69
C VAL A 286 9.98 -19.79 1.40
N GLN A 287 8.88 -20.44 1.07
CA GLN A 287 7.58 -19.79 0.95
C GLN A 287 6.86 -19.86 2.30
N LEU A 288 6.56 -18.70 2.86
CA LEU A 288 5.78 -18.58 4.08
C LEU A 288 4.31 -18.79 3.76
N ALA A 289 3.65 -19.71 4.45
CA ALA A 289 2.20 -19.82 4.47
C ALA A 289 1.73 -19.23 5.80
N THR A 290 0.79 -18.28 5.74
CA THR A 290 0.22 -17.60 6.91
C THR A 290 -0.41 -18.59 7.88
N HIS A 291 -1.09 -19.62 7.36
CA HIS A 291 -1.44 -20.85 8.07
C HIS A 291 -1.50 -22.04 7.09
N PRO A 292 -0.86 -23.18 7.40
CA PRO A 292 -1.03 -24.37 6.58
C PRO A 292 -2.41 -24.98 6.85
N VAL A 293 -3.27 -24.96 5.82
CA VAL A 293 -4.47 -25.82 5.78
C VAL A 293 -4.07 -27.23 6.22
N PRO A 294 -4.79 -27.84 7.18
CA PRO A 294 -4.40 -29.13 7.68
C PRO A 294 -4.39 -30.17 6.54
N PRO A 295 -3.48 -31.15 6.56
CA PRO A 295 -3.28 -32.06 5.44
C PRO A 295 -4.51 -32.96 5.25
N LEU A 296 -5.47 -32.52 4.43
CA LEU A 296 -6.82 -33.10 4.29
C LEU A 296 -6.79 -34.61 4.04
N ARG A 297 -5.91 -35.07 3.15
CA ARG A 297 -5.75 -36.51 2.86
C ARG A 297 -5.28 -37.31 4.07
N LYS A 298 -4.38 -36.75 4.89
CA LYS A 298 -3.91 -37.41 6.13
C LYS A 298 -5.01 -37.46 7.19
N LEU A 299 -5.94 -36.51 7.17
CA LEU A 299 -7.13 -36.50 8.01
C LEU A 299 -8.26 -37.41 7.48
N GLY A 300 -8.07 -38.07 6.34
CA GLY A 300 -9.09 -38.88 5.69
C GLY A 300 -10.28 -38.05 5.19
N LEU A 301 -10.02 -36.79 4.81
CA LEU A 301 -11.03 -35.87 4.29
C LEU A 301 -11.04 -35.86 2.76
N SER A 302 -12.23 -35.68 2.19
CA SER A 302 -12.42 -35.42 0.76
C SER A 302 -11.75 -34.09 0.36
N LEU A 303 -11.24 -34.00 -0.87
CA LEU A 303 -10.75 -32.74 -1.45
C LEU A 303 -11.87 -31.81 -1.93
N GLN A 304 -13.13 -32.20 -1.76
CA GLN A 304 -14.31 -31.38 -2.02
C GLN A 304 -14.96 -31.02 -0.69
N PRO A 305 -14.58 -29.90 -0.04
CA PRO A 305 -15.10 -29.54 1.26
C PRO A 305 -16.61 -29.27 1.28
N THR A 306 -17.21 -28.89 0.15
CA THR A 306 -18.68 -28.79 0.02
C THR A 306 -19.41 -30.11 0.29
N SER A 307 -18.71 -31.26 0.25
CA SER A 307 -19.26 -32.58 0.59
C SER A 307 -19.07 -32.98 2.06
N TRP A 308 -18.38 -32.15 2.86
CA TRP A 308 -18.01 -32.50 4.23
C TRP A 308 -19.20 -32.48 5.17
N THR A 309 -19.28 -33.53 5.98
CA THR A 309 -20.21 -33.59 7.11
C THR A 309 -19.71 -32.69 8.25
N VAL A 310 -20.58 -32.39 9.22
CA VAL A 310 -20.20 -31.73 10.48
C VAL A 310 -19.01 -32.44 11.16
N LYS A 311 -18.98 -33.78 11.13
CA LYS A 311 -17.90 -34.58 11.69
C LYS A 311 -16.56 -34.35 10.96
N ASP A 312 -16.62 -34.11 9.67
CA ASP A 312 -15.43 -33.81 8.87
C ASP A 312 -14.91 -32.39 9.15
N VAL A 313 -15.79 -31.41 9.31
CA VAL A 313 -15.44 -30.05 9.77
C VAL A 313 -14.77 -30.11 11.16
N CYS A 314 -15.30 -30.92 12.08
CA CYS A 314 -14.69 -31.12 13.40
C CYS A 314 -13.26 -31.69 13.35
N LYS A 315 -12.93 -32.54 12.36
CA LYS A 315 -11.54 -33.02 12.19
C LYS A 315 -10.61 -31.88 11.80
N VAL A 316 -11.08 -30.93 11.01
CA VAL A 316 -10.31 -29.73 10.64
C VAL A 316 -10.08 -28.86 11.86
N LEU A 317 -11.14 -28.51 12.62
CA LEU A 317 -11.02 -27.71 13.84
C LEU A 317 -10.00 -28.32 14.82
N LYS A 318 -10.11 -29.62 15.09
CA LYS A 318 -9.15 -30.32 15.95
C LYS A 318 -7.72 -30.29 15.40
N ALA A 319 -7.54 -30.36 14.09
CA ALA A 319 -6.21 -30.35 13.48
C ALA A 319 -5.51 -28.99 13.56
N VAL A 320 -6.27 -27.92 13.81
CA VAL A 320 -5.76 -26.55 13.96
C VAL A 320 -5.84 -26.04 15.40
N GLY A 321 -6.14 -26.91 16.37
CA GLY A 321 -6.16 -26.57 17.79
C GLY A 321 -7.43 -25.84 18.25
N LEU A 322 -8.54 -25.99 17.52
CA LEU A 322 -9.83 -25.36 17.80
C LEU A 322 -10.87 -26.39 18.26
N GLU A 323 -10.44 -27.46 18.93
CA GLU A 323 -11.33 -28.52 19.43
C GLU A 323 -12.41 -28.02 20.40
N ASP A 324 -12.13 -26.96 21.15
CA ASP A 324 -13.06 -26.38 22.14
C ASP A 324 -14.35 -25.84 21.46
N TYR A 325 -14.28 -25.46 20.19
CA TYR A 325 -15.42 -24.96 19.42
C TYR A 325 -16.20 -26.05 18.68
N MET A 326 -15.79 -27.31 18.75
CA MET A 326 -16.43 -28.40 18.02
C MET A 326 -17.91 -28.58 18.39
N GLU A 327 -18.27 -28.42 19.67
CA GLU A 327 -19.66 -28.57 20.11
C GLU A 327 -20.56 -27.49 19.49
N LEU A 328 -20.08 -26.26 19.37
CA LEU A 328 -20.81 -25.15 18.74
C LEU A 328 -21.07 -25.42 17.26
N PHE A 329 -20.07 -25.93 16.54
CA PHE A 329 -20.22 -26.30 15.13
C PHE A 329 -21.18 -27.49 14.93
N VAL A 330 -21.23 -28.41 15.90
CA VAL A 330 -22.20 -29.52 15.90
C VAL A 330 -23.62 -29.01 16.16
N GLU A 331 -23.81 -28.18 17.18
CA GLU A 331 -25.09 -27.60 17.56
C GLU A 331 -25.70 -26.78 16.42
N HIS A 332 -24.89 -25.93 15.80
CA HIS A 332 -25.29 -25.07 14.67
C HIS A 332 -25.27 -25.80 13.31
N ARG A 333 -24.94 -27.10 13.30
CA ARG A 333 -24.91 -27.96 12.11
C ARG A 333 -24.05 -27.40 10.97
N VAL A 334 -22.88 -26.87 11.32
CA VAL A 334 -21.93 -26.32 10.35
C VAL A 334 -21.27 -27.48 9.58
N GLN A 335 -21.79 -27.75 8.39
CA GLN A 335 -21.25 -28.65 7.39
C GLN A 335 -20.46 -27.88 6.33
N GLY A 336 -19.74 -28.56 5.44
CA GLY A 336 -18.73 -27.91 4.62
C GLY A 336 -19.24 -26.93 3.55
N ASP A 337 -20.48 -27.06 3.07
CA ASP A 337 -21.14 -26.05 2.23
C ASP A 337 -21.54 -24.79 3.01
N VAL A 338 -21.91 -24.95 4.28
CA VAL A 338 -22.21 -23.84 5.21
C VAL A 338 -20.92 -23.16 5.67
N LEU A 339 -19.85 -23.92 5.91
CA LEU A 339 -18.55 -23.43 6.39
C LEU A 339 -18.03 -22.25 5.56
N PHE A 340 -18.12 -22.33 4.22
CA PHE A 340 -17.68 -21.28 3.30
C PHE A 340 -18.49 -19.99 3.33
N ASN A 341 -19.67 -20.02 3.94
CA ASN A 341 -20.54 -18.85 4.07
C ASN A 341 -20.48 -18.23 5.48
N LEU A 342 -19.70 -18.81 6.40
CA LEU A 342 -19.56 -18.24 7.74
C LEU A 342 -18.74 -16.95 7.68
N THR A 343 -19.30 -15.88 8.23
CA THR A 343 -18.58 -14.64 8.52
C THR A 343 -18.12 -14.60 9.97
N GLU A 344 -17.24 -13.66 10.31
CA GLU A 344 -16.86 -13.43 11.71
C GLU A 344 -18.08 -13.09 12.60
N GLU A 345 -19.06 -12.37 12.09
CA GLU A 345 -20.30 -12.07 12.82
C GLU A 345 -21.09 -13.33 13.13
N ASN A 346 -21.15 -14.30 12.20
CA ASN A 346 -21.79 -15.59 12.48
C ASN A 346 -21.03 -16.37 13.55
N LEU A 347 -19.70 -16.37 13.50
CA LEU A 347 -18.88 -17.02 14.52
C LEU A 347 -19.07 -16.36 15.90
N LYS A 348 -19.21 -15.03 15.94
CA LYS A 348 -19.51 -14.28 17.16
C LYS A 348 -20.93 -14.59 17.68
N GLU A 349 -21.91 -14.74 16.80
CA GLU A 349 -23.27 -15.17 17.15
C GLU A 349 -23.30 -16.61 17.70
N MET A 350 -22.40 -17.47 17.22
CA MET A 350 -22.17 -18.82 17.74
C MET A 350 -21.34 -18.85 19.04
N GLU A 351 -21.04 -17.70 19.67
CA GLU A 351 -20.24 -17.59 20.90
C GLU A 351 -18.74 -17.92 20.75
N VAL A 352 -18.19 -17.78 19.54
CA VAL A 352 -16.73 -17.77 19.33
C VAL A 352 -16.20 -16.36 19.63
N ASP A 353 -16.04 -16.04 20.93
CA ASP A 353 -15.74 -14.67 21.40
C ASP A 353 -14.29 -14.23 21.18
N LYS A 354 -13.36 -15.18 21.05
CA LYS A 354 -11.93 -14.87 20.87
C LYS A 354 -11.64 -14.42 19.43
N ILE A 355 -11.09 -13.23 19.29
CA ILE A 355 -10.80 -12.61 17.98
C ILE A 355 -9.83 -13.47 17.17
N GLY A 356 -8.77 -13.98 17.81
CA GLY A 356 -7.76 -14.81 17.13
C GLY A 356 -8.34 -16.10 16.57
N ASP A 357 -9.25 -16.74 17.29
CA ASP A 357 -9.86 -17.99 16.87
C ASP A 357 -10.86 -17.77 15.73
N ARG A 358 -11.65 -16.68 15.76
CA ARG A 358 -12.50 -16.29 14.62
C ARG A 358 -11.68 -16.04 13.36
N LEU A 359 -10.62 -15.24 13.48
CA LEU A 359 -9.72 -14.92 12.38
C LEU A 359 -9.08 -16.17 11.79
N LEU A 360 -8.65 -17.10 12.64
CA LEU A 360 -8.07 -18.37 12.21
C LEU A 360 -9.09 -19.23 11.44
N ILE A 361 -10.33 -19.34 11.94
CA ILE A 361 -11.41 -20.08 11.24
C ILE A 361 -11.70 -19.46 9.88
N THR A 362 -11.82 -18.14 9.79
CA THR A 362 -12.08 -17.42 8.54
C THR A 362 -10.94 -17.61 7.54
N ASP A 363 -9.68 -17.49 7.98
CA ASP A 363 -8.50 -17.65 7.11
C ASP A 363 -8.36 -19.08 6.58
N ILE A 364 -8.57 -20.10 7.43
CA ILE A 364 -8.57 -21.50 7.01
C ILE A 364 -9.68 -21.77 6.00
N THR A 365 -10.88 -21.26 6.27
CA THR A 365 -12.05 -21.40 5.38
C THR A 365 -11.79 -20.78 4.01
N GLN A 366 -11.24 -19.57 3.98
CA GLN A 366 -10.89 -18.87 2.74
C GLN A 366 -9.79 -19.62 1.98
N THR A 367 -8.73 -20.06 2.66
CA THR A 367 -7.63 -20.80 2.04
C THR A 367 -8.11 -22.15 1.48
N LEU A 368 -9.00 -22.83 2.19
CA LEU A 368 -9.65 -24.05 1.70
C LEU A 368 -10.47 -23.78 0.44
N TYR A 369 -11.23 -22.69 0.41
CA TYR A 369 -12.04 -22.30 -0.75
C TYR A 369 -11.17 -22.03 -1.98
N GLU A 370 -10.08 -21.29 -1.81
CA GLU A 370 -9.12 -20.99 -2.86
C GLU A 370 -8.43 -22.23 -3.40
N GLN A 371 -8.07 -23.19 -2.53
CA GLN A 371 -7.56 -24.47 -2.97
C GLN A 371 -8.62 -25.20 -3.81
N VAL A 372 -9.86 -25.30 -3.36
CA VAL A 372 -10.90 -26.04 -4.08
C VAL A 372 -11.21 -25.43 -5.45
N THR A 373 -11.31 -24.11 -5.52
CA THR A 373 -11.61 -23.38 -6.77
C THR A 373 -10.40 -23.29 -7.71
N GLY A 374 -9.19 -23.20 -7.17
CA GLY A 374 -7.95 -23.26 -7.95
C GLY A 374 -7.75 -24.62 -8.64
N TRP A 375 -8.19 -25.71 -8.02
CA TRP A 375 -8.11 -27.05 -8.60
C TRP A 375 -9.08 -27.22 -9.79
N GLN A 376 -10.24 -26.56 -9.76
CA GLN A 376 -11.18 -26.55 -10.89
C GLN A 376 -10.60 -25.82 -12.11
N GLN A 377 -9.72 -24.84 -11.92
CA GLN A 377 -9.05 -24.15 -13.03
C GLN A 377 -7.82 -24.92 -13.56
N GLY A 378 -7.12 -25.66 -12.70
CA GLY A 378 -5.97 -26.50 -13.07
C GLY A 378 -6.32 -27.73 -13.91
N GLU A 379 -7.50 -28.34 -13.69
CA GLU A 379 -7.97 -29.48 -14.50
C GLU A 379 -8.49 -29.06 -15.90
N ALA A 380 -8.82 -27.78 -16.10
CA ALA A 380 -9.21 -27.24 -17.42
C ALA A 380 -8.01 -27.00 -18.36
N ALA A 381 -6.78 -27.04 -17.85
CA ALA A 381 -5.55 -26.93 -18.63
C ALA A 381 -4.88 -28.30 -18.78
N THR A 382 -5.52 -29.21 -19.50
CA THR A 382 -4.80 -30.39 -20.02
C THR A 382 -3.83 -29.90 -21.09
N PRO A 383 -2.51 -30.16 -20.99
CA PRO A 383 -1.62 -29.85 -22.10
C PRO A 383 -1.99 -30.78 -23.26
N GLN A 384 -2.41 -30.21 -24.39
CA GLN A 384 -2.42 -30.94 -25.65
C GLN A 384 -1.02 -31.51 -25.86
N ALA A 385 -0.95 -32.84 -25.98
CA ALA A 385 0.27 -33.56 -26.30
C ALA A 385 0.91 -32.94 -27.55
N ASN A 386 2.06 -32.28 -27.37
CA ASN A 386 2.85 -31.75 -28.46
C ASN A 386 3.47 -32.94 -29.24
N PRO A 387 3.11 -33.21 -30.51
CA PRO A 387 3.55 -34.41 -31.21
C PRO A 387 5.02 -34.38 -31.66
N LYS A 388 5.81 -33.38 -31.24
CA LYS A 388 7.21 -33.19 -31.66
C LYS A 388 8.18 -33.30 -30.49
N LEU A 389 8.27 -34.49 -29.90
CA LEU A 389 9.45 -34.98 -29.18
C LEU A 389 9.48 -36.52 -29.25
N LYS A 390 9.36 -37.03 -30.48
CA LYS A 390 9.88 -38.34 -30.88
C LYS A 390 10.85 -38.09 -32.03
N GLN A 391 12.07 -37.66 -31.67
CA GLN A 391 13.30 -37.80 -32.45
C GLN A 391 14.37 -36.95 -31.78
N LEU A 392 15.13 -37.56 -30.87
CA LEU A 392 16.59 -37.54 -30.82
C LEU A 392 17.02 -38.15 -29.45
N ALA A 393 17.49 -39.40 -29.54
CA ALA A 393 18.23 -40.21 -28.55
C ALA A 393 17.58 -40.44 -27.18
#